data_AF-A0A6H0IWN5-F1
#
_entry.id   AF-A0A6H0IWN5-F1
#
_cell.length_a   1.000
_cell.length_b   1.000
_cell.length_c   1.000
_cell.angle_alpha   90.00
_cell.angle_beta   90.00
_cell.angle_gamma   90.00
#
_symmetry.space_group_name_H-M   'P 1'
#
loop_
_entity.id
_entity.type
_entity.pdbx_description
1 polymer ?
#
loop_
_entity_poly.entity_id
_entity_poly.type
_entity_poly.pdbx_seq_one_letter_code
_entity_poly.pdbx_strand_id
1 'polypeptide(L)'
;MASVPADIRLRQPVLGAEKALDQRFPKFHERMHLRPTGSSEGTDDDRFYFGIDMGPYWFEPLGRCFGVAQGEIERRARNVIRVDWELKDNDRWHDDQRARRGAFKGRETYHSHGSYPRTDDLHFYLSYHAMMVVAGRLLATCPLHEDPEDSWGDFHSWFSRHDLSRADNGWLADRRDPTPLEWPDWKNETSAEGWRWSLVRDDFYRVLFGSDGIVTVWGDWTAISGERRENAHIRSALVSTEHSRALVRALQTVTNPHDYRIPGAGDDSEIEQGGFLLKGWVVQPMNELGIDKHDPWAGDISFPPIQPAEFVVDSMGLASDPEHRVWHSAIEGHTEPVLWSRLWGHFQDQEDEDEQESGQRFEASTSFIRELLNTTENDLLVEVEMNRQRRFSRYSHQEDEGLGYITPYAKLFLIRGDGSVYTI
;
A
#
# COMPACT_ATOMS: atom_id res chain seq x y z
N MET A 1 -11.75 -21.05 -52.56
CA MET A 1 -11.08 -19.90 -53.21
C MET A 1 -11.72 -18.63 -52.68
N ALA A 2 -11.13 -18.05 -51.63
CA ALA A 2 -11.26 -16.66 -51.20
C ALA A 2 -10.24 -16.48 -50.05
N SER A 3 -9.10 -15.92 -50.40
CA SER A 3 -8.00 -15.60 -49.49
C SER A 3 -8.33 -14.28 -48.79
N VAL A 4 -8.39 -14.28 -47.47
CA VAL A 4 -8.45 -13.05 -46.66
C VAL A 4 -7.00 -12.67 -46.33
N PRO A 5 -6.54 -11.42 -46.61
CA PRO A 5 -5.18 -11.03 -46.30
C PRO A 5 -5.00 -10.79 -44.80
N ALA A 6 -3.86 -11.26 -44.28
CA ALA A 6 -3.39 -11.00 -42.93
C ALA A 6 -2.96 -9.53 -42.81
N ASP A 7 -3.72 -8.75 -42.05
CA ASP A 7 -3.33 -7.39 -41.68
C ASP A 7 -2.47 -7.47 -40.40
N ILE A 8 -1.16 -7.45 -40.61
CA ILE A 8 -0.14 -7.37 -39.57
C ILE A 8 -0.26 -5.97 -38.97
N ARG A 9 -0.83 -5.88 -37.76
CA ARG A 9 -0.67 -4.70 -36.90
C ARG A 9 0.82 -4.53 -36.60
N LEU A 10 1.49 -3.68 -37.36
CA LEU A 10 2.79 -3.12 -37.02
C LEU A 10 2.62 -2.34 -35.70
N ARG A 11 2.90 -3.01 -34.58
CA ARG A 11 3.24 -2.35 -33.33
C ARG A 11 4.45 -1.48 -33.64
N GLN A 12 4.30 -0.16 -33.57
CA GLN A 12 5.45 0.71 -33.48
C GLN A 12 6.24 0.27 -32.23
N PRO A 13 7.54 -0.05 -32.36
CA PRO A 13 8.36 -0.27 -31.19
C PRO A 13 8.43 1.06 -30.45
N VAL A 14 7.98 1.08 -29.20
CA VAL A 14 8.31 2.14 -28.25
C VAL A 14 9.82 2.21 -28.23
N LEU A 15 10.36 3.33 -28.72
CA LEU A 15 11.78 3.61 -28.77
C LEU A 15 12.36 3.33 -27.39
N GLY A 16 13.19 2.30 -27.33
CA GLY A 16 13.86 1.87 -26.12
C GLY A 16 14.54 3.05 -25.44
N ALA A 17 14.37 3.10 -24.12
CA ALA A 17 15.22 3.81 -23.18
C ALA A 17 16.63 3.18 -23.11
N GLU A 18 17.24 2.93 -24.27
CA GLU A 18 18.63 2.51 -24.44
C GLU A 18 19.31 3.47 -25.43
N LYS A 19 19.25 4.76 -25.09
CA LYS A 19 20.38 5.64 -25.39
C LYS A 19 20.86 6.12 -24.04
N ALA A 20 22.07 5.70 -23.69
CA ALA A 20 22.83 6.30 -22.62
C ALA A 20 22.68 7.82 -22.72
N LEU A 21 21.85 8.39 -21.83
CA LEU A 21 21.88 9.80 -21.55
C LEU A 21 23.32 10.07 -21.14
N ASP A 22 23.99 10.93 -21.89
CA ASP A 22 25.33 11.39 -21.63
C ASP A 22 25.29 12.02 -20.22
N GLN A 23 25.55 11.21 -19.20
CA GLN A 23 25.44 11.56 -17.79
C GLN A 23 26.51 12.61 -17.53
N ARG A 24 26.10 13.88 -17.60
CA ARG A 24 26.93 14.98 -17.11
C ARG A 24 27.06 14.79 -15.60
N PHE A 25 28.20 14.27 -15.19
CA PHE A 25 28.54 14.05 -13.78
C PHE A 25 28.24 15.29 -12.93
N PRO A 26 27.69 15.11 -11.71
CA PRO A 26 27.24 16.20 -10.85
C PRO A 26 28.41 17.09 -10.40
N LYS A 27 28.14 18.38 -10.24
CA LYS A 27 28.98 19.26 -9.44
C LYS A 27 28.47 19.25 -8.01
N PHE A 28 29.24 18.65 -7.10
CA PHE A 28 28.97 18.59 -5.67
C PHE A 28 28.65 19.98 -5.09
N HIS A 29 27.58 20.05 -4.29
CA HIS A 29 27.15 21.21 -3.47
C HIS A 29 26.85 22.55 -4.17
N GLU A 30 26.94 22.67 -5.49
CA GLU A 30 26.73 23.96 -6.16
C GLU A 30 25.23 24.19 -6.46
N ARG A 31 24.52 24.88 -5.56
CA ARG A 31 23.19 25.43 -5.89
C ARG A 31 23.38 26.43 -7.02
N MET A 32 22.63 26.26 -8.11
CA MET A 32 22.59 27.26 -9.18
C MET A 32 21.88 28.52 -8.65
N HIS A 33 22.65 29.42 -8.05
CA HIS A 33 22.24 30.80 -7.84
C HIS A 33 22.28 31.51 -9.19
N LEU A 34 21.32 31.21 -10.06
CA LEU A 34 21.01 32.13 -11.15
C LEU A 34 20.61 33.45 -10.46
N ARG A 35 21.42 34.50 -10.67
CA ARG A 35 21.06 35.86 -10.25
C ARG A 35 19.62 36.10 -10.68
N PRO A 36 18.76 36.67 -9.84
CA PRO A 36 17.43 37.08 -10.28
C PRO A 36 17.63 38.03 -11.45
N THR A 37 17.48 37.53 -12.67
CA THR A 37 17.35 38.37 -13.86
C THR A 37 16.14 39.21 -13.58
N GLY A 38 16.36 40.53 -13.52
CA GLY A 38 15.47 41.51 -12.93
C GLY A 38 14.00 41.25 -13.22
N SER A 39 13.18 41.59 -12.23
CA SER A 39 11.74 41.78 -12.35
C SER A 39 11.39 42.35 -13.72
N SER A 40 10.90 41.49 -14.60
CA SER A 40 9.95 41.93 -15.60
C SER A 40 8.79 42.50 -14.80
N GLU A 41 8.64 43.82 -14.81
CA GLU A 41 7.43 44.52 -14.38
C GLU A 41 6.27 44.05 -15.25
N GLY A 42 5.77 42.84 -14.97
CA GLY A 42 4.42 42.43 -15.32
C GLY A 42 3.51 43.03 -14.28
N THR A 43 2.48 43.75 -14.73
CA THR A 43 1.40 44.24 -13.88
C THR A 43 0.85 43.11 -13.01
N ASP A 44 0.41 43.44 -11.79
CA ASP A 44 -0.08 42.50 -10.76
C ASP A 44 -1.17 41.51 -11.25
N ASP A 45 -1.76 41.81 -12.42
CA ASP A 45 -2.80 41.07 -13.12
C ASP A 45 -2.30 39.84 -13.93
N ASP A 46 -1.00 39.52 -13.93
CA ASP A 46 -0.38 38.51 -14.82
C ASP A 46 0.17 37.26 -14.09
N ARG A 47 -0.08 37.13 -12.78
CA ARG A 47 0.44 36.03 -11.97
C ARG A 47 -0.49 34.81 -12.04
N PHE A 48 -0.13 33.80 -12.83
CA PHE A 48 -0.68 32.45 -12.62
C PHE A 48 -0.35 32.03 -11.18
N TYR A 49 -1.39 31.87 -10.37
CA TYR A 49 -1.29 31.44 -8.99
C TYR A 49 -1.32 29.92 -8.93
N PHE A 50 -0.29 29.29 -8.36
CA PHE A 50 -0.18 27.82 -8.31
C PHE A 50 -0.85 27.18 -7.09
N GLY A 51 -1.47 27.96 -6.19
CA GLY A 51 -1.93 27.40 -4.91
C GLY A 51 -0.82 27.40 -3.86
N ILE A 52 -1.24 27.32 -2.59
CA ILE A 52 -0.32 27.38 -1.44
C ILE A 52 0.57 26.14 -1.34
N ASP A 53 0.09 24.99 -1.83
CA ASP A 53 0.78 23.72 -1.69
C ASP A 53 1.75 23.41 -2.84
N MET A 54 1.49 23.91 -4.07
CA MET A 54 2.32 23.59 -5.24
C MET A 54 3.77 24.03 -5.08
N GLY A 55 4.01 25.22 -4.53
CA GLY A 55 5.36 25.72 -4.30
C GLY A 55 6.18 24.79 -3.38
N PRO A 56 5.82 24.70 -2.08
CA PRO A 56 6.61 23.97 -1.09
C PRO A 56 6.63 22.44 -1.31
N TYR A 57 5.53 21.84 -1.79
CA TYR A 57 5.40 20.38 -1.82
C TYR A 57 5.59 19.74 -3.19
N TRP A 58 5.65 20.53 -4.27
CA TRP A 58 5.82 20.00 -5.64
C TRP A 58 7.03 20.62 -6.33
N PHE A 59 7.09 21.94 -6.38
CA PHE A 59 8.17 22.65 -7.08
C PHE A 59 9.49 22.69 -6.32
N GLU A 60 9.45 22.86 -4.99
CA GLU A 60 10.66 22.82 -4.18
C GLU A 60 11.35 21.44 -4.24
N PRO A 61 10.64 20.29 -4.09
CA PRO A 61 11.22 18.97 -4.32
C PRO A 61 11.90 18.82 -5.68
N LEU A 62 11.23 19.21 -6.78
CA LEU A 62 11.85 19.19 -8.11
C LEU A 62 13.09 20.07 -8.17
N GLY A 63 13.02 21.27 -7.57
CA GLY A 63 14.15 22.19 -7.49
C GLY A 63 15.37 21.57 -6.81
N ARG A 64 15.18 20.83 -5.71
CA ARG A 64 16.26 20.14 -4.98
C ARG A 64 17.03 19.17 -5.88
N CYS A 65 16.34 18.40 -6.71
CA CYS A 65 16.95 17.43 -7.63
C CYS A 65 17.96 18.06 -8.63
N PHE A 66 17.86 19.38 -8.88
CA PHE A 66 18.72 20.11 -9.80
C PHE A 66 19.50 21.26 -9.15
N GLY A 67 19.41 21.43 -7.82
CA GLY A 67 20.00 22.57 -7.12
C GLY A 67 19.40 23.92 -7.54
N VAL A 68 18.12 23.94 -7.93
CA VAL A 68 17.37 25.10 -8.41
C VAL A 68 16.36 25.55 -7.34
N ALA A 69 16.23 26.86 -7.12
CA ALA A 69 15.28 27.38 -6.15
C ALA A 69 13.81 27.23 -6.64
N GLN A 70 12.88 27.00 -5.69
CA GLN A 70 11.43 26.89 -5.97
C GLN A 70 10.90 27.99 -6.90
N GLY A 71 11.23 29.26 -6.64
CA GLY A 71 10.74 30.38 -7.45
C GLY A 71 11.20 30.34 -8.92
N GLU A 72 12.33 29.69 -9.21
CA GLU A 72 12.76 29.47 -10.60
C GLU A 72 11.94 28.36 -11.27
N ILE A 73 11.59 27.29 -10.55
CA ILE A 73 10.68 26.25 -11.05
C ILE A 73 9.30 26.86 -11.34
N GLU A 74 8.75 27.66 -10.42
CA GLU A 74 7.49 28.39 -10.62
C GLU A 74 7.54 29.29 -11.87
N ARG A 75 8.63 30.02 -12.07
CA ARG A 75 8.81 30.89 -13.25
C ARG A 75 8.78 30.08 -14.54
N ARG A 76 9.48 28.93 -14.58
CA ARG A 76 9.53 28.06 -15.74
C ARG A 76 8.18 27.38 -15.99
N ALA A 77 7.52 26.89 -14.96
CA ALA A 77 6.18 26.28 -15.07
C ALA A 77 5.16 27.30 -15.59
N ARG A 78 5.22 28.54 -15.10
CA ARG A 78 4.36 29.63 -15.59
C ARG A 78 4.61 29.93 -17.06
N ASN A 79 5.88 29.94 -17.47
CA ASN A 79 6.24 30.13 -18.87
C ASN A 79 5.67 29.00 -19.75
N VAL A 80 5.73 27.74 -19.30
CA VAL A 80 5.10 26.61 -20.00
C VAL A 80 3.62 26.87 -20.23
N ILE A 81 2.87 27.22 -19.17
CA ILE A 81 1.42 27.43 -19.27
C ILE A 81 1.08 28.64 -20.16
N ARG A 82 1.75 29.77 -19.96
CA ARG A 82 1.40 31.05 -20.61
C ARG A 82 1.90 31.15 -22.05
N VAL A 83 3.11 30.65 -22.31
CA VAL A 83 3.82 30.85 -23.57
C VAL A 83 3.74 29.60 -24.42
N ASP A 84 4.11 28.45 -23.89
CA ASP A 84 4.16 27.21 -24.68
C ASP A 84 2.76 26.65 -24.96
N TRP A 85 1.84 26.75 -24.00
CA TRP A 85 0.44 26.32 -24.16
C TRP A 85 -0.50 27.46 -24.53
N GLU A 86 0.00 28.69 -24.62
CA GLU A 86 -0.75 29.91 -24.99
C GLU A 86 -2.03 30.16 -24.14
N LEU A 87 -2.08 29.64 -22.91
CA LEU A 87 -3.19 29.85 -21.99
C LEU A 87 -3.01 31.19 -21.29
N LYS A 88 -3.74 32.21 -21.72
CA LYS A 88 -3.58 33.62 -21.27
C LYS A 88 -4.62 34.07 -20.24
N ASP A 89 -5.65 33.28 -19.99
CA ASP A 89 -6.72 33.64 -19.07
C ASP A 89 -6.25 33.59 -17.61
N ASN A 90 -6.73 34.49 -16.76
CA ASN A 90 -6.43 34.50 -15.33
C ASN A 90 -7.17 33.35 -14.64
N ASP A 91 -6.68 32.13 -14.86
CA ASP A 91 -7.24 30.85 -14.45
C ASP A 91 -7.55 30.83 -12.97
N ARG A 92 -8.79 31.15 -12.63
CA ARG A 92 -9.35 30.86 -11.32
C ARG A 92 -9.90 29.44 -11.39
N TRP A 93 -9.94 28.74 -10.25
CA TRP A 93 -10.63 27.45 -10.09
C TRP A 93 -12.05 27.43 -10.73
N HIS A 94 -12.69 28.60 -10.83
CA HIS A 94 -13.96 28.77 -11.51
C HIS A 94 -13.93 28.51 -13.03
N ASP A 95 -12.80 28.47 -13.72
CA ASP A 95 -12.74 28.31 -15.18
C ASP A 95 -12.86 26.86 -15.64
N ASP A 96 -12.66 25.90 -14.73
CA ASP A 96 -12.93 24.50 -15.02
C ASP A 96 -14.43 24.30 -15.31
N GLN A 97 -14.75 23.97 -16.56
CA GLN A 97 -16.13 23.71 -16.99
C GLN A 97 -16.73 22.50 -16.27
N ARG A 98 -15.91 21.54 -15.83
CA ARG A 98 -16.35 20.40 -15.01
C ARG A 98 -16.82 20.89 -13.65
N ALA A 99 -16.05 21.76 -12.99
CA ALA A 99 -16.45 22.40 -11.73
C ALA A 99 -17.74 23.22 -11.90
N ARG A 100 -17.83 24.07 -12.93
CA ARG A 100 -19.03 24.89 -13.21
C ARG A 100 -20.29 24.08 -13.43
N ARG A 101 -20.16 22.88 -13.99
CA ARG A 101 -21.27 21.97 -14.29
C ARG A 101 -21.57 21.02 -13.12
N GLY A 102 -20.88 21.15 -12.00
CA GLY A 102 -21.05 20.27 -10.85
C GLY A 102 -20.64 18.82 -11.15
N ALA A 103 -19.68 18.63 -12.07
CA ALA A 103 -19.16 17.30 -12.36
C ALA A 103 -18.29 16.78 -11.21
N PHE A 104 -17.72 17.68 -10.41
CA PHE A 104 -16.96 17.30 -9.23
C PHE A 104 -17.87 17.07 -8.02
N LYS A 105 -17.63 15.99 -7.27
CA LYS A 105 -18.37 15.61 -6.07
C LYS A 105 -17.50 15.66 -4.82
N GLY A 106 -18.10 16.08 -3.71
CA GLY A 106 -17.49 16.04 -2.38
C GLY A 106 -16.15 16.78 -2.32
N ARG A 107 -15.09 16.04 -2.01
CA ARG A 107 -13.71 16.54 -1.87
C ARG A 107 -12.74 15.91 -2.86
N GLU A 108 -13.19 15.44 -4.02
CA GLU A 108 -12.30 14.68 -4.92
C GLU A 108 -11.15 15.49 -5.52
N THR A 109 -11.32 16.81 -5.67
CA THR A 109 -10.26 17.73 -6.12
C THR A 109 -9.42 18.26 -4.96
N TYR A 110 -9.75 17.88 -3.72
CA TYR A 110 -9.01 18.31 -2.54
C TYR A 110 -7.68 17.56 -2.48
N HIS A 111 -6.62 18.31 -2.20
CA HIS A 111 -5.31 17.78 -1.91
C HIS A 111 -4.60 18.67 -0.90
N SER A 112 -3.56 18.15 -0.24
CA SER A 112 -2.75 18.94 0.69
C SER A 112 -1.36 18.36 0.88
N HIS A 113 -0.37 19.18 1.24
CA HIS A 113 0.95 18.70 1.68
C HIS A 113 1.62 17.70 0.71
N GLY A 114 1.47 17.92 -0.61
CA GLY A 114 2.05 17.04 -1.63
C GLY A 114 1.22 15.81 -1.99
N SER A 115 0.02 15.64 -1.43
CA SER A 115 -0.87 14.56 -1.85
C SER A 115 -1.45 14.83 -3.24
N TYR A 116 -1.63 13.77 -4.03
CA TYR A 116 -2.46 13.84 -5.23
C TYR A 116 -3.95 13.97 -4.85
N PRO A 117 -4.72 14.86 -5.51
CA PRO A 117 -6.17 14.77 -5.46
C PRO A 117 -6.63 13.45 -6.09
N ARG A 118 -7.84 13.02 -5.77
CA ARG A 118 -8.44 11.85 -6.44
C ARG A 118 -8.78 12.17 -7.90
N THR A 119 -9.23 13.40 -8.14
CA THR A 119 -9.56 13.91 -9.47
C THR A 119 -8.90 15.26 -9.66
N ASP A 120 -8.10 15.39 -10.71
CA ASP A 120 -7.45 16.65 -11.05
C ASP A 120 -8.50 17.66 -11.54
N ASP A 121 -8.61 18.80 -10.85
CA ASP A 121 -9.21 19.99 -11.43
C ASP A 121 -8.24 20.63 -12.46
N LEU A 122 -8.73 21.58 -13.24
CA LEU A 122 -7.92 22.23 -14.27
C LEU A 122 -6.67 22.90 -13.68
N HIS A 123 -6.77 23.45 -12.48
CA HIS A 123 -5.68 24.20 -11.85
C HIS A 123 -4.54 23.28 -11.43
N PHE A 124 -4.85 22.17 -10.74
CA PHE A 124 -3.89 21.13 -10.39
C PHE A 124 -3.28 20.52 -11.65
N TYR A 125 -4.12 20.14 -12.63
CA TYR A 125 -3.69 19.55 -13.90
C TYR A 125 -2.63 20.41 -14.60
N LEU A 126 -2.92 21.71 -14.80
CA LEU A 126 -1.98 22.62 -15.46
C LEU A 126 -0.67 22.77 -14.68
N SER A 127 -0.76 22.90 -13.36
CA SER A 127 0.38 23.08 -12.47
C SER A 127 1.29 21.86 -12.47
N TYR A 128 0.71 20.67 -12.29
CA TYR A 128 1.40 19.39 -12.29
C TYR A 128 2.06 19.10 -13.64
N HIS A 129 1.33 19.23 -14.74
CA HIS A 129 1.90 18.93 -16.06
C HIS A 129 2.97 19.95 -16.47
N ALA A 130 2.83 21.22 -16.09
CA ALA A 130 3.88 22.21 -16.32
C ALA A 130 5.16 21.87 -15.54
N MET A 131 5.02 21.40 -14.29
CA MET A 131 6.15 20.87 -13.51
C MET A 131 6.87 19.74 -14.25
N MET A 132 6.12 18.76 -14.77
CA MET A 132 6.69 17.62 -15.48
C MET A 132 7.43 18.04 -16.77
N VAL A 133 6.90 19.02 -17.50
CA VAL A 133 7.62 19.63 -18.65
C VAL A 133 8.92 20.30 -18.20
N VAL A 134 8.89 21.05 -17.10
CA VAL A 134 10.08 21.70 -16.53
C VAL A 134 11.11 20.66 -16.09
N ALA A 135 10.68 19.57 -15.46
CA ALA A 135 11.55 18.47 -15.05
C ALA A 135 12.27 17.87 -16.27
N GLY A 136 11.56 17.57 -17.36
CA GLY A 136 12.18 17.07 -18.60
C GLY A 136 13.17 18.06 -19.22
N ARG A 137 12.86 19.37 -19.19
CA ARG A 137 13.78 20.42 -19.67
C ARG A 137 15.03 20.53 -18.80
N LEU A 138 14.88 20.45 -17.48
CA LEU A 138 16.00 20.45 -16.54
C LEU A 138 16.88 19.23 -16.75
N LEU A 139 16.29 18.04 -16.88
CA LEU A 139 17.03 16.81 -17.17
C LEU A 139 17.87 16.90 -18.45
N ALA A 140 17.38 17.60 -19.48
CA ALA A 140 18.09 17.80 -20.74
C ALA A 140 19.20 18.87 -20.67
N THR A 141 19.16 19.79 -19.70
CA THR A 141 19.98 21.03 -19.72
C THR A 141 20.86 21.23 -18.48
N CYS A 142 20.50 20.62 -17.37
CA CYS A 142 21.13 20.77 -16.06
C CYS A 142 21.66 19.42 -15.56
N PRO A 143 22.84 19.40 -14.93
CA PRO A 143 23.28 18.21 -14.19
C PRO A 143 22.35 17.95 -13.00
N LEU A 144 22.23 16.70 -12.60
CA LEU A 144 21.56 16.33 -11.36
C LEU A 144 22.36 16.84 -10.16
N HIS A 145 21.64 17.18 -9.09
CA HIS A 145 22.21 17.48 -7.79
C HIS A 145 22.15 16.23 -6.92
N GLU A 146 23.28 15.91 -6.28
CA GLU A 146 23.37 14.84 -5.28
C GLU A 146 23.70 15.48 -3.93
N ASP A 147 22.90 15.15 -2.91
CA ASP A 147 23.19 15.46 -1.52
C ASP A 147 23.58 14.15 -0.81
N PRO A 148 24.86 13.96 -0.42
CA PRO A 148 25.31 12.74 0.25
C PRO A 148 24.60 12.46 1.58
N GLU A 149 24.03 13.50 2.20
CA GLU A 149 23.33 13.40 3.48
C GLU A 149 21.80 13.24 3.31
N ASP A 150 21.28 13.37 2.09
CA ASP A 150 19.85 13.22 1.75
C ASP A 150 19.66 12.31 0.52
N SER A 151 19.63 11.00 0.77
CA SER A 151 19.36 9.98 -0.26
C SER A 151 17.93 10.02 -0.81
N TRP A 152 17.01 10.79 -0.21
CA TRP A 152 15.61 10.88 -0.65
C TRP A 152 15.36 12.11 -1.54
N GLY A 153 16.33 13.02 -1.64
CA GLY A 153 16.27 14.23 -2.44
C GLY A 153 16.70 14.06 -3.90
N ASP A 154 17.15 12.86 -4.29
CA ASP A 154 17.58 12.60 -5.66
C ASP A 154 16.41 12.59 -6.66
N PHE A 155 16.76 12.70 -7.95
CA PHE A 155 15.76 12.76 -9.02
C PHE A 155 15.00 11.44 -9.19
N HIS A 156 15.61 10.30 -8.91
CA HIS A 156 14.99 8.99 -9.08
C HIS A 156 13.89 8.78 -8.04
N SER A 157 14.18 9.04 -6.76
CA SER A 157 13.22 9.02 -5.66
C SER A 157 12.13 10.07 -5.81
N TRP A 158 12.45 11.26 -6.37
CA TRP A 158 11.43 12.24 -6.72
C TRP A 158 10.51 11.72 -7.84
N PHE A 159 11.08 11.17 -8.91
CA PHE A 159 10.32 10.71 -10.07
C PHE A 159 9.44 9.49 -9.75
N SER A 160 9.91 8.57 -8.90
CA SER A 160 9.15 7.37 -8.53
C SER A 160 7.82 7.69 -7.82
N ARG A 161 7.72 8.83 -7.13
CA ARG A 161 6.46 9.30 -6.52
C ARG A 161 5.40 9.71 -7.53
N HIS A 162 5.79 9.90 -8.78
CA HIS A 162 4.94 10.29 -9.90
C HIS A 162 4.66 9.13 -10.87
N ASP A 163 5.14 7.93 -10.54
CA ASP A 163 4.97 6.71 -11.33
C ASP A 163 3.86 5.82 -10.74
N LEU A 164 3.61 4.68 -11.38
CA LEU A 164 2.73 3.63 -10.88
C LEU A 164 3.27 3.04 -9.57
N SER A 165 2.36 2.52 -8.74
CA SER A 165 2.72 1.83 -7.49
C SER A 165 3.65 0.63 -7.71
N ARG A 166 3.62 0.05 -8.92
CA ARG A 166 4.38 -1.15 -9.27
C ARG A 166 5.54 -0.81 -10.19
N ALA A 167 6.74 -1.23 -9.79
CA ALA A 167 7.96 -1.06 -10.59
C ALA A 167 7.97 -1.88 -11.88
N ASP A 168 7.08 -2.85 -12.04
CA ASP A 168 6.95 -3.67 -13.25
C ASP A 168 6.04 -3.06 -14.33
N ASN A 169 5.53 -1.84 -14.11
CA ASN A 169 4.56 -1.13 -14.96
C ASN A 169 3.17 -1.79 -15.04
N GLY A 170 2.84 -2.73 -14.16
CA GLY A 170 1.46 -3.20 -13.98
C GLY A 170 0.60 -2.17 -13.26
N TRP A 171 -0.72 -2.25 -13.41
CA TRP A 171 -1.64 -1.45 -12.58
C TRP A 171 -1.85 -2.13 -11.24
N LEU A 172 -2.06 -1.34 -10.18
CA LEU A 172 -2.46 -1.87 -8.88
C LEU A 172 -3.74 -2.74 -8.99
N ALA A 173 -4.68 -2.34 -9.84
CA ALA A 173 -5.89 -3.11 -10.16
C ALA A 173 -5.62 -4.53 -10.67
N ASP A 174 -4.52 -4.76 -11.38
CA ASP A 174 -4.15 -6.08 -11.90
C ASP A 174 -3.77 -7.04 -10.76
N ARG A 175 -3.34 -6.52 -9.60
CA ARG A 175 -3.03 -7.36 -8.43
C ARG A 175 -4.27 -7.77 -7.65
N ARG A 176 -5.37 -7.01 -7.70
CA ARG A 176 -6.53 -7.26 -6.84
C ARG A 176 -7.11 -8.66 -7.09
N ASP A 177 -7.31 -9.39 -6.02
CA ASP A 177 -7.99 -10.69 -6.01
C ASP A 177 -9.51 -10.50 -5.87
N PRO A 178 -10.31 -11.49 -6.31
CA PRO A 178 -11.72 -11.55 -5.96
C PRO A 178 -11.89 -11.59 -4.43
N THR A 179 -12.95 -10.94 -3.94
CA THR A 179 -13.36 -11.07 -2.54
C THR A 179 -13.56 -12.56 -2.20
N PRO A 180 -13.00 -13.05 -1.06
CA PRO A 180 -13.22 -14.42 -0.63
C PRO A 180 -14.70 -14.78 -0.57
N LEU A 181 -15.05 -15.97 -1.03
CA LEU A 181 -16.44 -16.48 -1.00
C LEU A 181 -16.90 -16.87 0.41
N GLU A 182 -15.98 -16.86 1.38
CA GLU A 182 -16.28 -17.13 2.78
C GLU A 182 -17.29 -16.11 3.31
N TRP A 183 -18.37 -16.65 3.87
CA TRP A 183 -19.47 -15.88 4.37
C TRP A 183 -19.70 -16.25 5.84
N PRO A 184 -19.29 -15.41 6.80
CA PRO A 184 -19.53 -15.69 8.20
C PRO A 184 -21.03 -15.87 8.47
N ASP A 185 -21.41 -16.93 9.20
CA ASP A 185 -22.81 -17.27 9.46
C ASP A 185 -23.61 -16.10 10.01
N TRP A 186 -22.98 -15.30 10.88
CA TRP A 186 -23.59 -14.12 11.49
C TRP A 186 -24.12 -13.10 10.48
N LYS A 187 -23.56 -13.02 9.27
CA LYS A 187 -24.05 -12.11 8.22
C LYS A 187 -25.49 -12.43 7.80
N ASN A 188 -25.90 -13.70 7.86
CA ASN A 188 -27.27 -14.14 7.55
C ASN A 188 -28.22 -14.08 8.75
N GLU A 189 -27.67 -13.99 9.96
CA GLU A 189 -28.46 -13.95 11.19
C GLU A 189 -29.07 -12.57 11.42
N THR A 190 -30.29 -12.54 11.96
CA THR A 190 -30.88 -11.31 12.49
C THR A 190 -29.99 -10.76 13.59
N SER A 191 -29.71 -9.46 13.57
CA SER A 191 -28.83 -8.81 14.54
C SER A 191 -29.35 -9.01 15.97
N ALA A 192 -28.69 -9.89 16.73
CA ALA A 192 -28.98 -10.09 18.14
C ALA A 192 -28.46 -8.92 18.98
N GLU A 193 -29.23 -8.57 20.02
CA GLU A 193 -28.75 -7.70 21.09
C GLU A 193 -27.52 -8.36 21.74
N GLY A 194 -26.38 -7.66 21.74
CA GLY A 194 -25.11 -8.22 22.25
C GLY A 194 -24.22 -8.95 21.25
N TRP A 195 -24.52 -9.00 19.94
CA TRP A 195 -23.65 -9.63 18.92
C TRP A 195 -22.18 -9.17 18.98
N ARG A 196 -21.95 -7.88 19.28
CA ARG A 196 -20.62 -7.29 19.50
C ARG A 196 -19.80 -8.00 20.58
N TRP A 197 -20.46 -8.64 21.55
CA TRP A 197 -19.83 -9.33 22.70
C TRP A 197 -19.91 -10.85 22.60
N SER A 198 -20.42 -11.39 21.49
CA SER A 198 -20.74 -12.82 21.36
C SER A 198 -19.64 -13.62 20.65
N LEU A 199 -18.38 -13.17 20.72
CA LEU A 199 -17.26 -13.93 20.18
C LEU A 199 -17.06 -15.20 21.01
N VAL A 200 -17.03 -16.34 20.33
CA VAL A 200 -16.80 -17.65 20.93
C VAL A 200 -15.52 -18.26 20.39
N ARG A 201 -15.03 -19.31 21.05
CA ARG A 201 -13.80 -20.01 20.65
C ARG A 201 -13.80 -20.36 19.16
N ASP A 202 -14.90 -20.88 18.64
CA ASP A 202 -14.98 -21.38 17.27
C ASP A 202 -14.87 -20.27 16.21
N ASP A 203 -15.14 -19.00 16.57
CA ASP A 203 -14.88 -17.84 15.70
C ASP A 203 -13.38 -17.70 15.38
N PHE A 204 -12.51 -17.90 16.38
CA PHE A 204 -11.05 -17.84 16.21
C PHE A 204 -10.53 -19.01 15.36
N TYR A 205 -11.09 -20.20 15.55
CA TYR A 205 -10.72 -21.36 14.73
C TYR A 205 -11.14 -21.17 13.26
N ARG A 206 -12.31 -20.58 13.01
CA ARG A 206 -12.80 -20.30 11.65
C ARG A 206 -11.85 -19.40 10.86
N VAL A 207 -11.32 -18.34 11.49
CA VAL A 207 -10.44 -17.39 10.79
C VAL A 207 -9.02 -17.90 10.62
N LEU A 208 -8.56 -18.77 11.53
CA LEU A 208 -7.23 -19.37 11.50
C LEU A 208 -7.14 -20.56 10.54
N PHE A 209 -8.12 -21.48 10.59
CA PHE A 209 -8.11 -22.71 9.81
C PHE A 209 -9.12 -22.61 8.66
N GLY A 210 -8.59 -22.47 7.45
CA GLY A 210 -9.38 -22.50 6.22
C GLY A 210 -9.82 -23.92 5.84
N SER A 211 -10.47 -24.05 4.68
CA SER A 211 -10.75 -25.37 4.11
C SER A 211 -9.48 -26.08 3.66
N ASP A 212 -9.57 -27.39 3.48
CA ASP A 212 -8.58 -28.19 2.73
C ASP A 212 -7.14 -28.15 3.28
N GLY A 213 -6.98 -27.98 4.60
CA GLY A 213 -5.67 -28.02 5.25
C GLY A 213 -4.84 -26.77 5.02
N ILE A 214 -5.50 -25.62 4.82
CA ILE A 214 -4.90 -24.30 4.73
C ILE A 214 -5.01 -23.58 6.10
N VAL A 215 -3.96 -22.86 6.47
CA VAL A 215 -3.90 -22.05 7.69
C VAL A 215 -3.57 -20.61 7.30
N THR A 216 -4.35 -19.65 7.79
CA THR A 216 -4.00 -18.23 7.69
C THR A 216 -2.90 -17.93 8.70
N VAL A 217 -1.73 -17.52 8.23
CA VAL A 217 -0.54 -17.31 9.09
C VAL A 217 -0.23 -15.82 9.31
N TRP A 218 -0.76 -14.95 8.46
CA TRP A 218 -0.65 -13.50 8.59
C TRP A 218 -1.80 -12.84 7.84
N GLY A 219 -2.28 -11.69 8.29
CA GLY A 219 -3.27 -10.92 7.53
C GLY A 219 -4.17 -10.06 8.41
N ASP A 220 -4.93 -9.21 7.74
CA ASP A 220 -5.93 -8.35 8.35
C ASP A 220 -7.07 -8.16 7.36
N TRP A 221 -8.30 -8.30 7.84
CA TRP A 221 -9.47 -8.10 6.99
C TRP A 221 -10.70 -7.69 7.78
N THR A 222 -11.63 -7.08 7.05
CA THR A 222 -12.89 -6.55 7.58
C THR A 222 -14.06 -7.23 6.89
N ALA A 223 -14.99 -7.76 7.69
CA ALA A 223 -16.27 -8.28 7.25
C ALA A 223 -17.43 -7.39 7.72
N ILE A 224 -18.37 -7.07 6.84
CA ILE A 224 -19.45 -6.12 7.05
C ILE A 224 -20.79 -6.71 6.60
N SER A 225 -21.83 -6.49 7.40
CA SER A 225 -23.24 -6.72 7.01
C SER A 225 -24.15 -5.74 7.73
N GLY A 226 -24.69 -4.76 6.99
CA GLY A 226 -25.51 -3.68 7.56
C GLY A 226 -24.70 -2.82 8.52
N GLU A 227 -25.14 -2.74 9.77
CA GLU A 227 -24.46 -2.01 10.85
C GLU A 227 -23.41 -2.86 11.57
N ARG A 228 -23.19 -4.12 11.17
CA ARG A 228 -22.26 -5.02 11.86
C ARG A 228 -20.94 -5.10 11.12
N ARG A 229 -19.85 -4.95 11.85
CA ARG A 229 -18.46 -5.00 11.39
C ARG A 229 -17.67 -5.99 12.25
N GLU A 230 -16.97 -6.92 11.63
CA GLU A 230 -16.02 -7.83 12.28
C GLU A 230 -14.64 -7.62 11.65
N ASN A 231 -13.65 -7.28 12.47
CA ASN A 231 -12.25 -7.23 12.06
C ASN A 231 -11.55 -8.48 12.57
N ALA A 232 -10.70 -9.06 11.75
CA ALA A 232 -9.78 -10.13 12.14
C ALA A 232 -8.35 -9.72 11.82
N HIS A 233 -7.44 -10.02 12.73
CA HIS A 233 -6.00 -9.77 12.60
C HIS A 233 -5.26 -11.03 13.00
N ILE A 234 -4.37 -11.51 12.13
CA ILE A 234 -3.57 -12.69 12.39
C ILE A 234 -2.10 -12.35 12.20
N ARG A 235 -1.27 -12.71 13.18
CA ARG A 235 0.17 -12.54 13.15
C ARG A 235 0.85 -13.81 13.64
N SER A 236 1.98 -14.18 13.07
CA SER A 236 2.71 -15.37 13.49
C SER A 236 4.22 -15.19 13.47
N ALA A 237 4.89 -15.90 14.38
CA ALA A 237 6.34 -15.89 14.53
C ALA A 237 6.85 -17.27 14.93
N LEU A 238 8.08 -17.57 14.53
CA LEU A 238 8.81 -18.77 14.94
C LEU A 238 9.26 -18.60 16.38
N VAL A 239 9.06 -19.64 17.20
CA VAL A 239 9.44 -19.64 18.61
C VAL A 239 10.18 -20.91 18.98
N SER A 240 11.12 -20.80 19.91
CA SER A 240 11.92 -21.93 20.37
C SER A 240 11.04 -23.03 20.97
N THR A 241 11.16 -24.27 20.50
CA THR A 241 10.32 -25.40 20.95
C THR A 241 10.41 -25.68 22.45
N GLU A 242 11.57 -25.45 23.08
CA GLU A 242 11.77 -25.66 24.52
C GLU A 242 10.92 -24.71 25.38
N HIS A 243 10.83 -23.44 24.99
CA HIS A 243 10.20 -22.38 25.77
C HIS A 243 8.82 -21.93 25.25
N SER A 244 8.38 -22.45 24.11
CA SER A 244 7.17 -22.00 23.41
C SER A 244 5.91 -22.01 24.29
N ARG A 245 5.71 -23.08 25.07
CA ARG A 245 4.55 -23.19 26.00
C ARG A 245 4.61 -22.20 27.15
N ALA A 246 5.81 -21.87 27.63
CA ALA A 246 5.99 -20.88 28.69
C ALA A 246 5.66 -19.48 28.17
N LEU A 247 6.10 -19.17 26.95
CA LEU A 247 5.79 -17.91 26.27
C LEU A 247 4.27 -17.73 26.09
N VAL A 248 3.58 -18.72 25.52
CA VAL A 248 2.11 -18.67 25.34
C VAL A 248 1.39 -18.40 26.67
N ARG A 249 1.79 -19.09 27.74
CA ARG A 249 1.21 -18.87 29.08
C ARG A 249 1.48 -17.46 29.59
N ALA A 250 2.68 -16.92 29.38
CA ALA A 250 3.01 -15.56 29.79
C ALA A 250 2.16 -14.52 29.04
N LEU A 251 2.11 -14.61 27.72
CA LEU A 251 1.34 -13.68 26.89
C LEU A 251 -0.17 -13.74 27.18
N GLN A 252 -0.72 -14.90 27.51
CA GLN A 252 -2.13 -15.05 27.90
C GLN A 252 -2.48 -14.42 29.26
N THR A 253 -1.50 -14.11 30.12
CA THR A 253 -1.77 -13.41 31.38
C THR A 253 -1.86 -11.90 31.23
N VAL A 254 -1.55 -11.40 30.03
CA VAL A 254 -1.62 -9.98 29.71
C VAL A 254 -3.09 -9.56 29.60
N THR A 255 -3.43 -8.40 30.17
CA THR A 255 -4.82 -7.90 30.17
C THR A 255 -5.19 -7.23 28.85
N ASN A 256 -4.22 -6.61 28.19
CA ASN A 256 -4.40 -5.93 26.91
C ASN A 256 -3.48 -6.58 25.86
N PRO A 257 -4.02 -7.16 24.77
CA PRO A 257 -3.22 -7.83 23.74
C PRO A 257 -2.21 -6.89 23.07
N HIS A 258 -2.40 -5.57 23.17
CA HIS A 258 -1.44 -4.59 22.65
C HIS A 258 -0.23 -4.33 23.58
N ASP A 259 -0.15 -4.95 24.76
CA ASP A 259 1.04 -4.83 25.63
C ASP A 259 2.19 -5.75 25.17
N TYR A 260 1.96 -6.60 24.16
CA TYR A 260 2.99 -7.33 23.44
C TYR A 260 2.73 -7.23 21.93
N ARG A 261 3.66 -7.75 21.12
CA ARG A 261 3.54 -7.78 19.67
C ARG A 261 4.19 -9.03 19.10
N ILE A 262 3.51 -9.66 18.14
CA ILE A 262 4.11 -10.73 17.32
C ILE A 262 4.85 -10.07 16.15
N PRO A 263 6.19 -10.24 16.04
CA PRO A 263 6.99 -9.52 15.05
C PRO A 263 6.83 -10.08 13.63
N GLY A 264 6.94 -9.18 12.66
CA GLY A 264 7.27 -9.54 11.28
C GLY A 264 8.77 -9.78 11.14
N ALA A 265 9.20 -10.37 10.02
CA ALA A 265 10.61 -10.65 9.81
C ALA A 265 11.42 -9.35 9.73
N GLY A 266 12.47 -9.26 10.56
CA GLY A 266 13.35 -8.09 10.65
C GLY A 266 12.78 -6.93 11.48
N ASP A 267 11.69 -7.17 12.23
CA ASP A 267 11.17 -6.17 13.17
C ASP A 267 12.09 -6.04 14.40
N ASP A 268 12.25 -4.83 14.92
CA ASP A 268 13.05 -4.54 16.13
C ASP A 268 12.52 -5.26 17.39
N SER A 269 11.27 -5.73 17.34
CA SER A 269 10.64 -6.51 18.41
C SER A 269 10.95 -8.02 18.38
N GLU A 270 11.76 -8.50 17.44
CA GLU A 270 12.29 -9.87 17.48
C GLU A 270 13.15 -10.12 18.74
N ILE A 271 13.12 -11.36 19.24
CA ILE A 271 13.87 -11.77 20.43
C ILE A 271 14.70 -13.00 20.10
N GLU A 272 16.00 -12.91 20.35
CA GLU A 272 16.92 -14.05 20.34
C GLU A 272 17.89 -13.92 21.52
N GLN A 273 17.43 -14.35 22.70
CA GLN A 273 18.22 -14.21 23.93
C GLN A 273 17.96 -15.35 24.93
N GLY A 274 19.03 -15.92 25.47
CA GLY A 274 18.94 -16.85 26.61
C GLY A 274 18.11 -18.11 26.37
N GLY A 275 18.09 -18.61 25.12
CA GLY A 275 17.29 -19.77 24.71
C GLY A 275 15.84 -19.45 24.33
N PHE A 276 15.41 -18.19 24.46
CA PHE A 276 14.15 -17.72 23.92
C PHE A 276 14.35 -17.21 22.49
N LEU A 277 13.49 -17.71 21.60
CA LEU A 277 13.37 -17.22 20.23
C LEU A 277 11.93 -16.72 20.01
N LEU A 278 11.80 -15.53 19.44
CA LEU A 278 10.59 -14.98 18.84
C LEU A 278 11.04 -14.25 17.56
N LYS A 279 10.95 -14.95 16.43
CA LYS A 279 11.51 -14.49 15.15
C LYS A 279 10.43 -14.41 14.09
N GLY A 280 10.32 -13.27 13.42
CA GLY A 280 9.40 -13.11 12.32
C GLY A 280 9.86 -13.91 11.10
N TRP A 281 8.89 -14.41 10.32
CA TRP A 281 9.16 -15.18 9.10
C TRP A 281 8.32 -14.71 7.91
N VAL A 282 7.42 -13.75 8.16
CA VAL A 282 6.56 -13.10 7.16
C VAL A 282 6.96 -11.64 7.06
N VAL A 283 7.01 -11.13 5.84
CA VAL A 283 7.24 -9.71 5.53
C VAL A 283 5.94 -9.13 5.00
N GLN A 284 5.55 -7.98 5.54
CA GLN A 284 4.48 -7.15 5.01
C GLN A 284 5.09 -5.83 4.53
N PRO A 285 5.47 -5.73 3.24
CA PRO A 285 6.05 -4.51 2.70
C PRO A 285 5.08 -3.33 2.85
N MET A 286 5.60 -2.19 3.27
CA MET A 286 4.86 -0.94 3.34
C MET A 286 5.48 0.03 2.32
N ASN A 287 5.05 -0.05 1.07
CA ASN A 287 5.49 0.88 0.03
C ASN A 287 4.50 2.04 -0.09
N GLU A 288 5.01 3.22 -0.43
CA GLU A 288 4.18 4.33 -0.86
C GLU A 288 3.50 3.96 -2.19
N LEU A 289 2.18 4.09 -2.24
CA LEU A 289 1.43 3.89 -3.49
C LEU A 289 1.62 5.10 -4.42
N GLY A 290 1.76 4.80 -5.70
CA GLY A 290 1.95 5.74 -6.79
C GLY A 290 0.65 6.42 -7.24
N ILE A 291 0.63 6.89 -8.48
CA ILE A 291 -0.48 7.67 -9.05
C ILE A 291 -1.77 6.85 -9.21
N ASP A 292 -1.66 5.52 -9.29
CA ASP A 292 -2.76 4.58 -9.44
C ASP A 292 -3.41 4.18 -8.10
N LYS A 293 -2.97 4.73 -6.97
CA LYS A 293 -3.59 4.51 -5.65
C LYS A 293 -5.08 4.89 -5.59
N HIS A 294 -5.47 5.88 -6.39
CA HIS A 294 -6.84 6.38 -6.46
C HIS A 294 -7.66 5.70 -7.55
N ASP A 295 -7.11 4.71 -8.26
CA ASP A 295 -7.85 3.91 -9.23
C ASP A 295 -8.99 3.16 -8.52
N PRO A 296 -10.27 3.43 -8.86
CA PRO A 296 -11.39 2.72 -8.29
C PRO A 296 -11.29 1.20 -8.46
N TRP A 297 -10.64 0.71 -9.52
CA TRP A 297 -10.44 -0.71 -9.77
C TRP A 297 -9.34 -1.34 -8.93
N ALA A 298 -8.41 -0.55 -8.37
CA ALA A 298 -7.40 -1.02 -7.44
C ALA A 298 -8.00 -1.38 -6.08
N GLY A 299 -9.07 -0.70 -5.68
CA GLY A 299 -9.82 -0.99 -4.46
C GLY A 299 -9.01 -0.86 -3.17
N ASP A 300 -8.08 0.10 -3.13
CA ASP A 300 -7.30 0.46 -1.94
C ASP A 300 -6.49 -0.70 -1.35
N ILE A 301 -6.02 -1.61 -2.22
CA ILE A 301 -5.11 -2.68 -1.81
C ILE A 301 -3.70 -2.13 -1.58
N SER A 302 -2.95 -2.80 -0.69
CA SER A 302 -1.51 -2.59 -0.56
C SER A 302 -0.73 -3.39 -1.60
N PHE A 303 0.42 -2.87 -2.00
CA PHE A 303 1.41 -3.58 -2.82
C PHE A 303 2.83 -3.17 -2.39
N PRO A 304 3.82 -4.09 -2.40
CA PRO A 304 3.72 -5.52 -2.64
C PRO A 304 2.84 -6.26 -1.62
N PRO A 305 2.30 -7.44 -1.99
CA PRO A 305 1.55 -8.28 -1.06
C PRO A 305 2.40 -8.78 0.11
N ILE A 306 1.74 -9.30 1.15
CA ILE A 306 2.39 -10.08 2.21
C ILE A 306 3.12 -11.28 1.59
N GLN A 307 4.35 -11.54 2.03
CA GLN A 307 5.25 -12.53 1.44
C GLN A 307 6.11 -13.22 2.52
N PRO A 308 6.69 -14.40 2.23
CA PRO A 308 7.62 -15.03 3.15
C PRO A 308 8.94 -14.24 3.21
N ALA A 309 9.64 -14.31 4.34
CA ALA A 309 10.97 -13.74 4.49
C ALA A 309 12.00 -14.45 3.60
N GLU A 310 13.05 -13.74 3.21
CA GLU A 310 14.09 -14.26 2.30
C GLU A 310 14.72 -15.57 2.82
N PHE A 311 15.01 -15.67 4.12
CA PHE A 311 15.55 -16.92 4.69
C PHE A 311 14.59 -18.11 4.56
N VAL A 312 13.27 -17.88 4.53
CA VAL A 312 12.25 -18.91 4.33
C VAL A 312 12.21 -19.29 2.86
N VAL A 313 12.29 -18.30 1.96
CA VAL A 313 12.38 -18.53 0.51
C VAL A 313 13.58 -19.41 0.19
N ASP A 314 14.75 -19.08 0.72
CA ASP A 314 16.00 -19.80 0.47
C ASP A 314 15.99 -21.21 1.08
N SER A 315 15.61 -21.34 2.35
CA SER A 315 15.65 -22.63 3.05
C SER A 315 14.62 -23.64 2.55
N MET A 316 13.47 -23.15 2.06
CA MET A 316 12.38 -23.98 1.56
C MET A 316 12.35 -24.06 0.03
N GLY A 317 13.30 -23.42 -0.67
CA GLY A 317 13.40 -23.43 -2.13
C GLY A 317 12.16 -22.87 -2.83
N LEU A 318 11.61 -21.77 -2.31
CA LEU A 318 10.35 -21.21 -2.82
C LEU A 318 10.54 -20.38 -4.07
N ALA A 319 9.57 -20.47 -4.99
CA ALA A 319 9.45 -19.59 -6.14
C ALA A 319 8.02 -19.09 -6.27
N SER A 320 7.85 -17.82 -6.66
CA SER A 320 6.53 -17.22 -6.85
C SER A 320 6.26 -16.85 -8.30
N ASP A 321 4.99 -16.69 -8.63
CA ASP A 321 4.57 -16.05 -9.87
C ASP A 321 4.88 -14.53 -9.84
N PRO A 322 4.87 -13.83 -10.99
CA PRO A 322 5.18 -12.39 -11.04
C PRO A 322 4.29 -11.49 -10.17
N GLU A 323 3.08 -11.93 -9.83
CA GLU A 323 2.15 -11.17 -8.99
C GLU A 323 2.33 -11.46 -7.50
N HIS A 324 3.25 -12.35 -7.13
CA HIS A 324 3.41 -12.82 -5.76
C HIS A 324 2.10 -13.34 -5.15
N ARG A 325 1.26 -13.99 -5.97
CA ARG A 325 -0.04 -14.56 -5.55
C ARG A 325 0.14 -15.93 -4.91
N VAL A 326 1.00 -16.76 -5.50
CA VAL A 326 1.21 -18.15 -5.11
C VAL A 326 2.70 -18.45 -5.04
N TRP A 327 3.14 -19.04 -3.94
CA TRP A 327 4.50 -19.53 -3.78
C TRP A 327 4.48 -21.05 -3.87
N HIS A 328 5.45 -21.58 -4.61
CA HIS A 328 5.57 -22.99 -4.88
C HIS A 328 6.85 -23.54 -4.29
N SER A 329 6.80 -24.78 -3.80
CA SER A 329 7.97 -25.55 -3.38
C SER A 329 8.18 -26.74 -4.33
N ALA A 330 9.44 -27.14 -4.51
CA ALA A 330 9.80 -28.35 -5.24
C ALA A 330 9.77 -29.55 -4.28
N ILE A 331 8.69 -30.34 -4.33
CA ILE A 331 8.49 -31.53 -3.49
C ILE A 331 8.57 -32.76 -4.38
N GLU A 332 9.53 -33.65 -4.12
CA GLU A 332 9.69 -34.95 -4.81
C GLU A 332 9.72 -34.87 -6.36
N GLY A 333 10.21 -33.75 -6.91
CA GLY A 333 10.29 -33.54 -8.36
C GLY A 333 9.03 -32.95 -9.00
N HIS A 334 8.02 -32.60 -8.20
CA HIS A 334 6.86 -31.82 -8.60
C HIS A 334 6.87 -30.44 -7.93
N THR A 335 6.27 -29.46 -8.60
CA THR A 335 6.13 -28.11 -8.06
C THR A 335 4.70 -27.95 -7.57
N GLU A 336 4.53 -27.75 -6.26
CA GLU A 336 3.21 -27.63 -5.63
C GLU A 336 3.05 -26.27 -4.96
N PRO A 337 1.85 -25.68 -5.00
CA PRO A 337 1.56 -24.44 -4.29
C PRO A 337 1.51 -24.69 -2.78
N VAL A 338 2.25 -23.87 -2.03
CA VAL A 338 2.41 -24.03 -0.57
C VAL A 338 2.04 -22.78 0.22
N LEU A 339 2.10 -21.60 -0.40
CA LEU A 339 1.66 -20.34 0.21
C LEU A 339 0.81 -19.54 -0.78
N TRP A 340 -0.15 -18.79 -0.27
CA TRP A 340 -1.03 -17.92 -1.05
C TRP A 340 -1.11 -16.54 -0.40
N SER A 341 -0.91 -15.49 -1.20
CA SER A 341 -1.14 -14.12 -0.78
C SER A 341 -2.39 -13.60 -1.46
N ARG A 342 -3.45 -13.37 -0.68
CA ARG A 342 -4.75 -12.91 -1.14
C ARG A 342 -4.94 -11.46 -0.73
N LEU A 343 -5.26 -10.59 -1.68
CA LEU A 343 -5.49 -9.15 -1.48
C LEU A 343 -6.79 -8.75 -2.15
N TRP A 344 -7.78 -8.33 -1.39
CA TRP A 344 -9.05 -7.86 -1.95
C TRP A 344 -9.46 -6.54 -1.35
N GLY A 345 -10.24 -5.82 -2.13
CA GLY A 345 -10.77 -4.52 -1.76
C GLY A 345 -11.97 -4.18 -2.61
N HIS A 346 -12.61 -3.08 -2.26
CA HIS A 346 -13.88 -2.69 -2.86
C HIS A 346 -13.68 -1.66 -3.97
N PHE A 347 -14.48 -1.75 -5.02
CA PHE A 347 -14.51 -0.72 -6.04
C PHE A 347 -14.98 0.60 -5.44
N GLN A 348 -14.11 1.61 -5.37
CA GLN A 348 -14.48 2.88 -4.75
C GLN A 348 -15.25 3.77 -5.73
N ASP A 349 -16.58 3.66 -5.77
CA ASP A 349 -17.42 4.67 -6.41
C ASP A 349 -17.47 5.94 -5.54
N GLN A 350 -17.66 7.09 -6.18
CA GLN A 350 -17.62 8.43 -5.58
C GLN A 350 -18.72 8.68 -4.53
N GLU A 351 -19.78 7.87 -4.50
CA GLU A 351 -20.93 8.02 -3.60
C GLU A 351 -20.84 7.12 -2.36
N ASP A 352 -19.97 6.11 -2.38
CA ASP A 352 -19.85 5.13 -1.30
C ASP A 352 -18.84 5.64 -0.25
N GLU A 353 -19.31 6.54 0.62
CA GLU A 353 -18.57 6.99 1.80
C GLU A 353 -18.59 5.99 2.98
N ASP A 354 -19.38 4.93 2.84
CA ASP A 354 -19.48 3.86 3.82
C ASP A 354 -18.28 2.91 3.71
N GLU A 355 -17.76 2.48 4.86
CA GLU A 355 -16.69 1.48 4.91
C GLU A 355 -17.08 0.21 4.14
N GLN A 356 -16.16 -0.35 3.39
CA GLN A 356 -16.41 -1.56 2.60
C GLN A 356 -15.52 -2.70 3.06
N GLU A 357 -15.89 -3.92 2.66
CA GLU A 357 -15.08 -5.09 2.95
C GLU A 357 -13.77 -5.03 2.14
N SER A 358 -12.67 -5.18 2.84
CA SER A 358 -11.33 -5.27 2.27
C SER A 358 -10.48 -6.17 3.16
N GLY A 359 -9.36 -6.62 2.63
CA GLY A 359 -8.42 -7.37 3.43
C GLY A 359 -7.28 -8.00 2.66
N GLN A 360 -6.37 -8.53 3.44
CA GLN A 360 -5.22 -9.28 3.00
C GLN A 360 -5.03 -10.51 3.87
N ARG A 361 -4.66 -11.62 3.25
CA ARG A 361 -4.32 -12.87 3.93
C ARG A 361 -3.09 -13.49 3.30
N PHE A 362 -2.22 -13.96 4.16
CA PHE A 362 -1.14 -14.86 3.82
C PHE A 362 -1.47 -16.22 4.41
N GLU A 363 -1.68 -17.18 3.53
CA GLU A 363 -2.16 -18.52 3.84
C GLU A 363 -1.08 -19.54 3.50
N ALA A 364 -1.00 -20.60 4.27
CA ALA A 364 -0.02 -21.66 4.13
C ALA A 364 -0.66 -23.04 4.20
N SER A 365 -0.13 -23.99 3.43
CA SER A 365 -0.54 -25.38 3.59
C SER A 365 -0.02 -25.94 4.91
N THR A 366 -0.81 -26.79 5.55
CA THR A 366 -0.39 -27.49 6.78
C THR A 366 0.86 -28.34 6.58
N SER A 367 1.06 -28.91 5.39
CA SER A 367 2.28 -29.64 5.04
C SER A 367 3.50 -28.72 5.04
N PHE A 368 3.40 -27.54 4.43
CA PHE A 368 4.46 -26.54 4.41
C PHE A 368 4.81 -26.04 5.82
N ILE A 369 3.80 -25.73 6.65
CA ILE A 369 4.05 -25.30 8.04
C ILE A 369 4.85 -26.37 8.79
N ARG A 370 4.45 -27.64 8.68
CA ARG A 370 5.17 -28.73 9.35
C ARG A 370 6.61 -28.86 8.86
N GLU A 371 6.82 -28.77 7.55
CA GLU A 371 8.16 -28.82 6.96
C GLU A 371 9.03 -27.65 7.45
N LEU A 372 8.51 -26.42 7.38
CA LEU A 372 9.18 -25.21 7.89
C LEU A 372 9.58 -25.35 9.36
N LEU A 373 8.66 -25.82 10.21
CA LEU A 373 8.91 -25.99 11.64
C LEU A 373 9.95 -27.08 11.93
N ASN A 374 9.96 -28.17 11.16
CA ASN A 374 10.97 -29.21 11.31
C ASN A 374 12.34 -28.76 10.79
N THR A 375 12.39 -28.05 9.66
CA THR A 375 13.63 -27.51 9.08
C THR A 375 14.28 -26.45 9.98
N THR A 376 13.46 -25.64 10.65
CA THR A 376 13.94 -24.58 11.54
C THR A 376 14.10 -25.02 13.00
N GLU A 377 13.68 -26.24 13.35
CA GLU A 377 13.65 -26.78 14.72
C GLU A 377 12.87 -25.88 15.70
N ASN A 378 11.76 -25.29 15.25
CA ASN A 378 10.94 -24.35 16.02
C ASN A 378 9.46 -24.78 16.07
N ASP A 379 8.70 -24.11 16.94
CA ASP A 379 7.24 -24.10 16.91
C ASP A 379 6.74 -22.78 16.27
N LEU A 380 5.48 -22.74 15.82
CA LEU A 380 4.83 -21.52 15.34
C LEU A 380 3.89 -20.96 16.40
N LEU A 381 4.14 -19.74 16.87
CA LEU A 381 3.18 -18.97 17.63
C LEU A 381 2.29 -18.19 16.66
N VAL A 382 0.97 -18.31 16.81
CA VAL A 382 -0.01 -17.56 16.02
C VAL A 382 -0.94 -16.83 16.98
N GLU A 383 -1.02 -15.51 16.80
CA GLU A 383 -2.02 -14.68 17.43
C GLU A 383 -3.18 -14.44 16.48
N VAL A 384 -4.39 -14.61 17.00
CA VAL A 384 -5.64 -14.28 16.31
C VAL A 384 -6.38 -13.25 17.16
N GLU A 385 -6.45 -12.02 16.67
CA GLU A 385 -7.28 -10.98 17.26
C GLU A 385 -8.57 -10.80 16.46
N MET A 386 -9.67 -10.62 17.18
CA MET A 386 -10.97 -10.35 16.60
C MET A 386 -11.69 -9.24 17.37
N ASN A 387 -12.38 -8.38 16.63
CA ASN A 387 -13.24 -7.35 17.21
C ASN A 387 -14.54 -7.26 16.42
N ARG A 388 -15.67 -7.21 17.12
CA ARG A 388 -16.98 -6.93 16.55
C ARG A 388 -17.43 -5.54 16.94
N GLN A 389 -17.81 -4.73 15.97
CA GLN A 389 -18.26 -3.37 16.17
C GLN A 389 -19.58 -3.14 15.44
N ARG A 390 -20.44 -2.32 16.06
CA ARG A 390 -21.50 -1.62 15.35
C ARG A 390 -20.90 -0.44 14.61
N ARG A 391 -21.22 -0.34 13.33
CA ARG A 391 -20.98 0.81 12.48
C ARG A 391 -22.24 1.66 12.48
N PHE A 392 -22.05 2.96 12.61
CA PHE A 392 -23.10 3.95 12.50
C PHE A 392 -22.89 4.71 11.20
N SER A 393 -23.98 5.03 10.49
CA SER A 393 -23.90 5.94 9.35
C SER A 393 -23.45 7.32 9.83
N ARG A 394 -22.77 8.10 8.97
CA ARG A 394 -22.41 9.50 9.25
C ARG A 394 -23.63 10.35 9.63
N TYR A 395 -24.84 9.94 9.23
CA TYR A 395 -26.10 10.64 9.52
C TYR A 395 -26.85 10.10 10.74
N SER A 396 -26.40 9.02 11.37
CA SER A 396 -27.02 8.54 12.61
C SER A 396 -26.44 9.27 13.81
N HIS A 397 -27.32 9.85 14.64
CA HIS A 397 -26.94 10.42 15.92
C HIS A 397 -26.39 9.31 16.83
N GLN A 398 -25.14 9.48 17.25
CA GLN A 398 -24.53 8.68 18.31
C GLN A 398 -25.32 8.93 19.60
N GLU A 399 -26.18 8.00 20.00
CA GLU A 399 -26.40 7.80 21.44
C GLU A 399 -25.10 7.22 21.95
N ASP A 400 -24.27 8.10 22.52
CA ASP A 400 -23.00 7.76 23.11
C ASP A 400 -23.27 6.76 24.22
N GLU A 401 -23.12 5.45 23.94
CA GLU A 401 -23.26 4.38 24.94
C GLU A 401 -22.19 4.50 26.05
N GLY A 402 -21.35 5.54 26.03
CA GLY A 402 -20.32 5.81 27.04
C GLY A 402 -19.18 4.79 27.03
N LEU A 403 -19.15 3.95 26.00
CA LEU A 403 -18.13 2.93 25.81
C LEU A 403 -16.92 3.59 25.15
N GLY A 404 -15.80 3.67 25.90
CA GLY A 404 -14.51 4.07 25.34
C GLY A 404 -13.96 3.04 24.34
N TYR A 405 -12.64 3.07 24.12
CA TYR A 405 -11.98 2.08 23.27
C TYR A 405 -12.26 0.64 23.75
N ILE A 406 -12.78 -0.21 22.87
CA ILE A 406 -13.01 -1.62 23.14
C ILE A 406 -11.81 -2.41 22.65
N THR A 407 -11.03 -2.92 23.61
CA THR A 407 -9.90 -3.81 23.36
C THR A 407 -10.35 -5.05 22.57
N PRO A 408 -9.63 -5.45 21.51
CA PRO A 408 -9.95 -6.65 20.77
C PRO A 408 -9.81 -7.91 21.65
N TYR A 409 -10.53 -8.96 21.28
CA TYR A 409 -10.32 -10.28 21.87
C TYR A 409 -9.17 -10.95 21.14
N ALA A 410 -8.16 -11.43 21.87
CA ALA A 410 -7.04 -12.16 21.31
C ALA A 410 -7.02 -13.61 21.80
N LYS A 411 -6.61 -14.52 20.91
CA LYS A 411 -6.35 -15.93 21.23
C LYS A 411 -5.03 -16.36 20.62
N LEU A 412 -4.20 -16.99 21.45
CA LEU A 412 -2.90 -17.52 21.04
C LEU A 412 -2.98 -19.02 20.77
N PHE A 413 -2.41 -19.42 19.64
CA PHE A 413 -2.28 -20.79 19.19
C PHE A 413 -0.79 -21.13 19.02
N LEU A 414 -0.42 -22.33 19.41
CA LEU A 414 0.91 -22.87 19.22
C LEU A 414 0.83 -24.10 18.32
N ILE A 415 1.40 -24.01 17.14
CA ILE A 415 1.47 -25.12 16.17
C ILE A 415 2.86 -25.72 16.22
N ARG A 416 2.95 -27.06 16.31
CA ARG A 416 4.22 -27.78 16.43
C ARG A 416 4.58 -28.49 15.13
N GLY A 417 5.85 -28.88 14.99
CA GLY A 417 6.35 -29.62 13.81
C GLY A 417 5.65 -30.96 13.53
N ASP A 418 5.04 -31.57 14.56
CA ASP A 418 4.19 -32.77 14.42
C ASP A 418 2.76 -32.48 13.94
N GLY A 419 2.38 -31.20 13.81
CA GLY A 419 1.06 -30.73 13.42
C GLY A 419 0.08 -30.57 14.58
N SER A 420 0.49 -30.83 15.82
CA SER A 420 -0.36 -30.59 16.99
C SER A 420 -0.56 -29.09 17.24
N VAL A 421 -1.77 -28.74 17.66
CA VAL A 421 -2.15 -27.37 18.00
C VAL A 421 -2.47 -27.29 19.48
N TYR A 422 -1.78 -26.39 20.18
CA TYR A 422 -1.99 -26.09 21.59
C TYR A 422 -2.56 -24.69 21.77
N THR A 423 -3.66 -24.59 22.51
CA THR A 423 -4.22 -23.34 23.04
C THR A 423 -4.58 -23.59 24.50
N ILE A 424 -4.67 -22.52 25.27
CA ILE A 424 -5.30 -22.54 26.60
C ILE A 424 -6.74 -22.02 26.49
#